data_AF-A0A2V6CYN7-F1
#
_entry.id   AF-A0A2V6CYN7-F1
#
_cell.length_a   1.000
_cell.length_b   1.000
_cell.length_c   1.000
_cell.angle_alpha   90.00
_cell.angle_beta   90.00
_cell.angle_gamma   90.00
#
_symmetry.space_group_name_H-M   'P 1'
#
loop_
_entity.id
_entity.type
_entity.pdbx_description
1 polymer ?
#
loop_
_entity_poly.entity_id
_entity_poly.type
_entity_poly.pdbx_seq_one_letter_code
_entity_poly.pdbx_strand_id
1 'polypeptide(L)'
;GARRFKCTTIPILRKDFGIVGAICINVDANYLTDEVMQSKERIEAWFKNFCRTDRQLDENILSKDEYAKAMKGQRHFKDEAF
;
A
#
# COMPACT_ATOMS: atom_id res chain seq x y z
N GLY A 1 -1.40 -4.99 -18.93
CA GLY A 1 -2.50 -5.90 -18.56
C GLY A 1 -3.42 -5.20 -17.57
N ALA A 2 -4.68 -5.63 -17.46
CA ALA A 2 -5.61 -5.10 -16.47
C ALA A 2 -5.01 -5.19 -15.05
N ARG A 3 -5.20 -4.14 -14.23
CA ARG A 3 -4.64 -4.05 -12.87
C ARG A 3 -5.13 -5.23 -12.02
N ARG A 4 -4.23 -5.83 -11.24
CA ARG A 4 -4.55 -6.96 -10.34
C ARG A 4 -4.23 -6.56 -8.91
N PHE A 5 -5.25 -6.33 -8.10
CA PHE A 5 -5.05 -5.97 -6.70
C PHE A 5 -5.20 -7.19 -5.80
N LYS A 6 -4.25 -7.36 -4.88
CA LYS A 6 -4.45 -8.18 -3.70
C LYS A 6 -5.11 -7.33 -2.63
N CYS A 7 -6.37 -7.67 -2.32
CA CYS A 7 -7.06 -7.16 -1.15
C CYS A 7 -6.78 -8.09 0.05
N THR A 8 -6.39 -7.49 1.16
CA THR A 8 -6.29 -8.14 2.47
C THR A 8 -7.21 -7.39 3.44
N THR A 9 -8.18 -8.12 3.99
CA THR A 9 -9.15 -7.59 4.95
C THR A 9 -8.80 -8.12 6.33
N ILE A 10 -8.51 -7.23 7.26
CA ILE A 10 -8.24 -7.56 8.67
C ILE A 10 -9.48 -7.17 9.47
N PRO A 11 -10.28 -8.13 9.97
CA PRO A 11 -11.46 -7.82 10.76
C PRO A 11 -11.08 -7.29 12.14
N ILE A 12 -11.86 -6.32 12.63
CA ILE A 12 -11.77 -5.80 13.99
C ILE A 12 -12.87 -6.48 14.81
N LEU A 13 -12.48 -7.40 15.69
CA LEU A 13 -13.40 -8.12 16.57
C LEU A 13 -13.48 -7.46 17.95
N ARG A 14 -14.70 -7.39 18.50
CA ARG A 14 -14.94 -7.12 19.92
C ARG A 14 -15.69 -8.28 20.57
N LYS A 15 -15.25 -8.64 21.77
CA LYS A 15 -15.68 -9.82 22.52
C LYS A 15 -17.21 -9.99 22.58
N ASP A 16 -17.95 -8.89 22.80
CA ASP A 16 -19.41 -8.94 23.00
C ASP A 16 -20.21 -8.44 21.78
N PHE A 17 -19.55 -7.93 20.74
CA PHE A 17 -20.18 -7.28 19.59
C PHE A 17 -19.83 -7.94 18.25
N GLY A 18 -18.96 -8.94 18.25
CA GLY A 18 -18.52 -9.61 17.02
C GLY A 18 -17.63 -8.70 16.16
N ILE A 19 -17.75 -8.80 14.83
CA ILE A 19 -17.02 -7.95 13.88
C ILE A 19 -17.64 -6.55 13.90
N VAL A 20 -16.88 -5.56 14.35
CA VAL A 20 -17.34 -4.15 14.44
C VAL A 20 -16.75 -3.27 13.34
N GLY A 21 -15.85 -3.82 12.52
CA GLY A 21 -15.21 -3.11 11.42
C GLY A 21 -14.15 -3.97 10.73
N ALA A 22 -13.51 -3.41 9.72
CA ALA A 22 -12.39 -4.04 9.04
C ALA A 22 -11.41 -3.01 8.48
N ILE A 23 -10.14 -3.39 8.43
CA ILE A 23 -9.09 -2.66 7.72
C ILE A 23 -8.91 -3.34 6.35
N CYS A 24 -9.04 -2.58 5.27
CA CYS A 24 -8.81 -3.06 3.91
C CYS A 24 -7.49 -2.52 3.37
N ILE A 25 -6.56 -3.42 3.06
CA ILE A 25 -5.28 -3.10 2.46
C ILE A 25 -5.29 -3.62 1.03
N ASN A 26 -5.16 -2.71 0.06
CA ASN A 26 -5.08 -3.05 -1.36
C ASN A 26 -3.66 -2.80 -1.86
N VAL A 27 -3.03 -3.84 -2.40
CA VAL A 27 -1.69 -3.75 -3.01
C VAL A 27 -1.76 -4.29 -4.43
N ASP A 28 -1.18 -3.57 -5.40
CA ASP A 28 -1.07 -4.07 -6.77
C ASP A 28 -0.06 -5.21 -6.83
N ALA A 29 -0.52 -6.35 -7.33
CA ALA A 29 0.29 -7.54 -7.49
C ALA A 29 1.45 -7.31 -8.46
N ASN A 30 1.26 -6.49 -9.50
CA ASN A 30 2.33 -6.18 -10.45
C ASN A 30 3.43 -5.35 -9.77
N TYR A 31 3.07 -4.40 -8.90
CA TYR A 31 4.08 -3.66 -8.14
C TYR A 31 4.87 -4.56 -7.20
N LEU A 32 4.18 -5.51 -6.54
CA LEU A 32 4.87 -6.47 -5.69
C LEU A 32 5.84 -7.34 -6.49
N THR A 33 5.41 -7.89 -7.63
CA THR A 33 6.25 -8.78 -8.43
C THR A 33 7.38 -8.04 -9.12
N ASP A 34 7.06 -6.91 -9.76
CA ASP A 34 7.97 -6.24 -10.71
C ASP A 34 8.94 -5.31 -9.99
N GLU A 35 8.57 -4.81 -8.80
CA GLU A 35 9.39 -3.87 -8.03
C GLU A 35 9.84 -4.45 -6.69
N VAL A 36 8.92 -4.89 -5.83
CA VAL A 36 9.28 -5.24 -4.45
C VAL A 36 10.09 -6.54 -4.39
N MET A 37 9.67 -7.58 -5.11
CA MET A 37 10.25 -8.92 -5.03
C MET A 37 11.58 -9.09 -5.76
N GLN A 38 12.10 -8.04 -6.40
CA GLN A 38 13.31 -8.12 -7.23
C GLN A 38 14.60 -8.35 -6.42
N SER A 39 14.63 -7.98 -5.14
CA SER A 39 15.78 -8.28 -4.26
C SER A 39 15.36 -8.35 -2.80
N LYS A 40 16.20 -8.99 -1.98
CA LYS A 40 15.98 -9.09 -0.53
C LYS A 40 15.94 -7.71 0.13
N GLU A 41 16.81 -6.79 -0.29
CA GLU A 41 16.90 -5.43 0.22
C GLU A 41 15.61 -4.64 -0.04
N ARG A 42 15.01 -4.80 -1.24
CA ARG A 42 13.74 -4.16 -1.60
C ARG A 42 12.58 -4.72 -0.79
N ILE A 43 12.55 -6.03 -0.57
CA ILE A 43 11.55 -6.69 0.28
C ILE A 43 11.66 -6.17 1.71
N GLU A 44 12.86 -6.14 2.28
CA GLU A 44 13.10 -5.65 3.64
C GLU A 44 12.72 -4.17 3.80
N ALA A 45 13.10 -3.32 2.84
CA ALA A 45 12.74 -1.92 2.85
C ALA A 45 11.22 -1.71 2.75
N TRP A 46 10.53 -2.51 1.93
CA TRP A 46 9.08 -2.46 1.81
C TRP A 46 8.39 -2.81 3.13
N PHE A 47 8.78 -3.92 3.79
CA PHE A 47 8.19 -4.32 5.07
C PHE A 47 8.51 -3.34 6.21
N LYS A 48 9.74 -2.80 6.27
CA LYS A 48 10.09 -1.76 7.25
C LYS A 48 9.16 -0.56 7.13
N ASN A 49 8.88 -0.10 5.91
CA ASN A 49 7.96 1.01 5.67
C ASN A 49 6.50 0.66 5.94
N PHE A 50 6.06 -0.53 5.51
CA PHE A 50 4.70 -1.02 5.70
C PHE A 50 4.33 -1.15 7.19
N CYS A 51 5.29 -1.51 8.03
CA CYS A 51 5.09 -1.66 9.48
C CYS A 51 5.35 -0.37 10.29
N ARG A 52 5.65 0.77 9.66
CA ARG A 52 5.82 2.05 10.38
C ARG A 52 4.49 2.47 11.02
N THR A 53 4.50 2.78 12.32
CA THR A 53 3.32 3.16 13.10
C THR A 53 3.19 4.68 13.30
N ASP A 54 4.21 5.44 12.93
CA ASP A 54 4.44 6.85 13.22
C ASP A 54 4.34 7.75 11.98
N ARG A 55 3.63 7.32 10.93
CA ARG A 55 3.42 8.15 9.74
C ARG A 55 2.36 9.23 10.00
N GLN A 56 2.78 10.50 10.03
CA GLN A 56 1.87 11.62 9.79
C GLN A 56 1.55 11.64 8.29
N LEU A 57 0.26 11.47 7.96
CA LEU A 57 -0.24 11.66 6.60
C LEU A 57 -0.53 13.15 6.42
N ASP A 58 0.47 13.93 5.99
CA ASP A 58 0.30 15.36 5.75
C ASP A 58 -0.48 15.66 4.45
N GLU A 59 -0.41 14.76 3.46
CA GLU A 59 -1.21 14.86 2.24
C GLU A 59 -1.85 13.51 1.88
N ASN A 60 -2.99 13.60 1.18
CA ASN A 60 -3.71 12.47 0.61
C ASN A 60 -2.73 11.63 -0.20
N ILE A 61 -2.71 10.31 0.05
CA ILE A 61 -2.05 9.12 -0.56
C ILE A 61 -1.09 9.28 -1.78
N LEU A 62 -1.21 10.30 -2.62
CA LEU A 62 -0.34 10.64 -3.74
C LEU A 62 0.03 12.13 -3.68
N SER A 63 1.33 12.45 -3.80
CA SER A 63 1.73 13.83 -4.11
C SER A 63 1.07 14.29 -5.43
N LYS A 64 0.96 15.61 -5.65
CA LYS A 64 0.31 16.17 -6.85
C LYS A 64 0.87 15.61 -8.17
N ASP A 65 2.17 15.36 -8.22
CA ASP A 65 2.84 14.78 -9.38
C ASP A 65 2.52 13.29 -9.55
N GLU A 66 2.44 12.54 -8.47
CA GLU A 66 2.05 11.12 -8.48
C GLU A 66 0.57 10.95 -8.83
N TYR A 67 -0.29 11.86 -8.38
CA TYR A 67 -1.70 11.91 -8.77
C TYR A 67 -1.84 12.16 -10.28
N ALA A 68 -1.11 13.13 -10.82
CA ALA A 68 -1.11 13.43 -12.25
C ALA A 68 -0.60 12.25 -13.09
N LYS A 69 0.41 11.51 -12.60
CA LYS A 69 0.91 10.31 -13.27
C LYS A 69 -0.04 9.12 -13.15
N ALA A 70 -0.73 8.96 -12.02
CA ALA A 70 -1.77 7.95 -11.82
C ALA A 70 -2.97 8.15 -12.76
N MET A 71 -3.39 9.41 -12.96
CA MET A 71 -4.46 9.78 -13.91
C MET A 71 -4.06 9.58 -15.39
N LYS A 72 -2.75 9.58 -15.70
CA LYS A 72 -2.20 9.26 -17.03
C LYS A 72 -1.99 7.77 -17.29
N GLY A 73 -2.25 6.92 -16.28
CA GLY A 73 -2.73 5.56 -16.52
C GLY A 73 -1.84 4.39 -16.16
N GLN A 74 -0.54 4.49 -15.85
CA GLN A 74 0.29 3.26 -15.71
C GLN A 74 1.56 3.36 -14.84
N ARG A 75 1.45 3.46 -13.49
CA ARG A 75 2.42 2.87 -12.52
C ARG A 75 2.05 3.17 -11.04
N HIS A 76 2.49 2.28 -10.13
CA HIS A 76 2.54 2.55 -8.70
C HIS A 76 3.68 3.50 -8.38
N PHE A 77 3.44 4.46 -7.47
CA PHE A 77 4.46 5.40 -7.02
C PHE A 77 4.83 5.12 -5.57
N LYS A 78 6.12 5.15 -5.30
CA LYS A 78 6.71 5.01 -3.98
C LYS A 78 7.19 6.39 -3.59
N ASP A 79 6.68 6.89 -2.47
CA ASP A 79 7.25 8.07 -1.85
C ASP A 79 8.59 7.67 -1.21
N GLU A 80 9.69 8.09 -1.82
CA GLU A 80 11.05 7.88 -1.31
C GLU A 80 11.56 9.06 -0.49
N ALA A 81 10.75 10.12 -0.33
CA ALA A 81 11.05 11.14 0.65
C ALA A 81 10.75 10.57 2.05
N PHE A 82 11.71 10.71 2.97
CA PHE A 82 11.73 10.29 4.39
C PHE A 82 12.32 8.90 4.72
#